data_AF-A0A1Q3GQE0-F1
#
_entry.id   AF-A0A1Q3GQE0-F1
#
_cell.length_a   1.000
_cell.length_b   1.000
_cell.length_c   1.000
_cell.angle_alpha   90.00
_cell.angle_beta   90.00
_cell.angle_gamma   90.00
#
_symmetry.space_group_name_H-M   'P 1'
#
loop_
_entity.id
_entity.type
_entity.pdbx_description
1 polymer ?
#
loop_
_entity_poly.entity_id
_entity_poly.type
_entity_poly.pdbx_seq_one_letter_code
_entity_poly.pdbx_strand_id
1 'polypeptide(L)'
;MKITKYFLGFLFAFALTFAFSNQTQAQTATPKAKKRQVNQKKRIRNGVKSGELTKKETRKLRRQQKDIRKTKRQAKADGKVTKKERAKIQRKQNRASKNIHRKKHNNRKRKK
;
A
#
# COMPACT_ATOMS: atom_id res chain seq x y z
N MET A 1 -62.67 -29.80 -31.20
CA MET A 1 -63.16 -28.68 -30.35
C MET A 1 -61.93 -28.02 -29.73
N LYS A 2 -61.63 -26.74 -30.00
CA LYS A 2 -62.23 -25.57 -29.32
C LYS A 2 -61.99 -25.71 -27.80
N ILE A 3 -61.18 -24.94 -27.06
CA ILE A 3 -61.05 -23.48 -26.93
C ILE A 3 -60.04 -23.30 -25.75
N THR A 4 -58.86 -22.69 -25.91
CA THR A 4 -58.61 -21.26 -25.57
C THR A 4 -59.46 -20.69 -24.43
N LYS A 5 -59.17 -20.94 -23.15
CA LYS A 5 -59.71 -20.13 -22.02
C LYS A 5 -59.10 -20.46 -20.63
N TYR A 6 -57.80 -20.29 -20.46
CA TYR A 6 -57.23 -20.06 -19.11
C TYR A 6 -56.22 -18.91 -19.17
N PHE A 7 -56.72 -17.75 -19.60
CA PHE A 7 -56.09 -16.44 -19.45
C PHE A 7 -56.57 -15.79 -18.15
N LEU A 8 -56.67 -16.55 -17.07
CA LEU A 8 -57.17 -16.05 -15.80
C LEU A 8 -56.21 -16.37 -14.66
N GLY A 9 -55.32 -15.41 -14.46
CA GLY A 9 -54.85 -14.99 -13.14
C GLY A 9 -54.08 -16.02 -12.34
N PHE A 10 -52.75 -16.02 -12.49
CA PHE A 10 -51.91 -16.10 -11.31
C PHE A 10 -50.73 -15.15 -11.46
N LEU A 11 -50.88 -14.03 -10.75
CA LEU A 11 -49.81 -13.19 -10.24
C LEU A 11 -48.75 -14.11 -9.62
N PHE A 12 -47.62 -14.35 -10.31
CA PHE A 12 -46.45 -14.91 -9.64
C PHE A 12 -45.27 -14.00 -9.83
N ALA A 13 -44.89 -13.45 -8.70
CA ALA A 13 -43.98 -12.35 -8.52
C ALA A 13 -42.61 -12.60 -9.15
N PHE A 14 -42.13 -11.52 -9.75
CA PHE A 14 -40.75 -11.19 -10.03
C PHE A 14 -39.84 -11.59 -8.85
N ALA A 15 -39.09 -12.68 -8.97
CA ALA A 15 -38.06 -13.07 -8.00
C ALA A 15 -36.73 -13.32 -8.72
N LEU A 16 -36.16 -12.26 -9.32
CA LEU A 16 -34.71 -12.20 -9.53
C LEU A 16 -34.04 -11.97 -8.17
N THR A 17 -33.83 -13.05 -7.42
CA THR A 17 -32.94 -13.03 -6.25
C THR A 17 -31.50 -12.98 -6.74
N PHE A 18 -31.03 -11.77 -7.09
CA PHE A 18 -29.60 -11.49 -7.14
C PHE A 18 -29.07 -11.55 -5.69
N ALA A 19 -28.65 -12.74 -5.27
CA ALA A 19 -27.85 -12.92 -4.07
C ALA A 19 -26.47 -12.28 -4.32
N PHE A 20 -26.39 -10.95 -4.19
CA PHE A 20 -25.12 -10.24 -4.14
C PHE A 20 -24.42 -10.70 -2.87
N SER A 21 -23.52 -11.67 -3.07
CA SER A 21 -22.59 -12.14 -2.07
C SER A 21 -21.83 -10.92 -1.56
N ASN A 22 -22.00 -10.61 -0.27
CA ASN A 22 -21.28 -9.54 0.41
C ASN A 22 -19.79 -9.91 0.46
N GLN A 23 -19.07 -9.66 -0.63
CA GLN A 23 -17.63 -9.80 -0.69
C GLN A 23 -17.05 -8.73 0.23
N THR A 24 -16.79 -9.11 1.48
CA THR A 24 -16.05 -8.28 2.43
C THR A 24 -14.63 -8.07 1.90
N GLN A 25 -14.42 -7.03 1.08
CA GLN A 25 -13.09 -6.69 0.61
C GLN A 25 -12.25 -6.24 1.81
N ALA A 26 -11.44 -7.17 2.31
CA ALA A 26 -10.52 -6.91 3.39
C ALA A 26 -9.55 -5.78 2.98
N GLN A 27 -9.55 -4.67 3.74
CA GLN A 27 -8.88 -3.42 3.39
C GLN A 27 -7.33 -3.55 3.48
N THR A 28 -6.70 -4.19 2.49
CA THR A 28 -5.24 -4.33 2.40
C THR A 28 -4.53 -3.10 1.81
N ALA A 29 -5.30 -2.15 1.27
CA ALA A 29 -4.75 -1.00 0.56
C ALA A 29 -4.01 -0.05 1.53
N THR A 30 -2.77 0.31 1.18
CA THR A 30 -1.95 1.28 1.93
C THR A 30 -1.43 2.41 1.02
N PRO A 31 -2.33 3.19 0.38
CA PRO A 31 -1.96 4.17 -0.65
C PRO A 31 -1.01 5.25 -0.14
N LYS A 32 -1.27 5.83 1.04
CA LYS A 32 -0.39 6.83 1.68
C LYS A 32 1.03 6.29 1.88
N ALA A 33 1.17 5.05 2.36
CA ALA A 33 2.49 4.42 2.56
C ALA A 33 3.21 4.14 1.23
N LYS A 34 2.47 3.80 0.15
CA LYS A 34 3.04 3.63 -1.20
C LYS A 34 3.61 4.96 -1.72
N LYS A 35 2.83 6.06 -1.66
CA LYS A 35 3.27 7.40 -2.08
C LYS A 35 4.52 7.85 -1.32
N ARG A 36 4.56 7.66 0.00
CA ARG A 36 5.73 7.99 0.82
C ARG A 36 6.99 7.21 0.42
N GLN A 37 6.88 5.91 0.13
CA GLN A 37 8.02 5.11 -0.35
C GLN A 37 8.58 5.62 -1.68
N VAL A 38 7.70 6.02 -2.61
CA VAL A 38 8.12 6.59 -3.91
C VAL A 38 8.90 7.88 -3.69
N ASN A 39 8.38 8.79 -2.87
CA ASN A 39 9.04 10.06 -2.56
C ASN A 39 10.39 9.83 -1.85
N GLN A 40 10.47 8.88 -0.93
CA GLN A 40 11.73 8.52 -0.26
C GLN A 40 12.76 7.94 -1.23
N LYS A 41 12.35 7.09 -2.17
CA LYS A 41 13.23 6.60 -3.25
C LYS A 41 13.73 7.74 -4.14
N LYS A 42 12.87 8.70 -4.50
CA LYS A 42 13.25 9.89 -5.28
C LYS A 42 14.31 10.71 -4.53
N ARG A 43 14.11 10.98 -3.23
CA ARG A 43 15.10 11.69 -2.40
C ARG A 43 16.44 10.97 -2.31
N ILE A 44 16.44 9.64 -2.20
CA ILE A 44 17.67 8.84 -2.21
C ILE A 44 18.36 8.94 -3.58
N ARG A 45 17.61 8.80 -4.69
CA ARG A 45 18.16 8.92 -6.04
C ARG A 45 18.77 10.29 -6.28
N ASN A 46 18.05 11.35 -5.90
CA ASN A 46 18.54 12.72 -6.03
C ASN A 46 19.81 12.92 -5.21
N GLY A 47 19.84 12.43 -3.96
CA GLY A 47 21.04 12.53 -3.14
C GLY A 47 22.22 11.72 -3.69
N VAL A 48 21.99 10.63 -4.43
CA VAL A 48 23.06 9.95 -5.16
C VAL A 48 23.54 10.80 -6.34
N LYS A 49 22.61 11.35 -7.13
CA LYS A 49 22.92 12.15 -8.32
C LYS A 49 23.66 13.45 -7.98
N SER A 50 23.22 14.18 -6.95
CA SER A 50 23.88 15.41 -6.48
C SER A 50 25.15 15.14 -5.68
N GLY A 51 25.50 13.87 -5.48
CA GLY A 51 26.59 13.49 -4.60
C GLY A 51 26.29 13.71 -3.13
N GLU A 52 25.09 14.14 -2.72
CA GLU A 52 24.75 14.33 -1.30
C GLU A 52 24.86 13.07 -0.42
N LEU A 53 24.76 11.87 -1.03
CA LEU A 53 24.80 10.59 -0.36
C LEU A 53 25.96 9.73 -0.86
N THR A 54 26.77 9.24 0.07
CA THR A 54 27.82 8.26 -0.26
C THR A 54 27.23 6.90 -0.65
N LYS A 55 28.02 6.05 -1.33
CA LYS A 55 27.63 4.66 -1.66
C LYS A 55 27.22 3.87 -0.40
N LYS A 56 27.98 4.00 0.70
CA LYS A 56 27.72 3.34 1.98
C LYS A 56 26.41 3.81 2.63
N GLU A 57 26.10 5.09 2.58
CA GLU A 57 24.85 5.64 3.13
C GLU A 57 23.66 5.26 2.28
N THR A 58 23.80 5.31 0.96
CA THR A 58 22.78 4.84 0.02
C THR A 58 22.43 3.38 0.27
N ARG A 59 23.43 2.50 0.50
CA ARG A 59 23.20 1.10 0.86
C ARG A 59 22.39 0.96 2.15
N LYS A 60 22.72 1.72 3.19
CA LYS A 60 21.96 1.75 4.46
C LYS A 60 20.52 2.22 4.25
N LEU A 61 20.29 3.31 3.50
CA LEU A 61 18.96 3.83 3.23
C LEU A 61 18.11 2.86 2.38
N ARG A 62 18.71 2.20 1.38
CA ARG A 62 18.03 1.15 0.58
C ARG A 62 17.63 -0.05 1.44
N ARG A 63 18.47 -0.47 2.40
CA ARG A 63 18.12 -1.54 3.36
C ARG A 63 16.89 -1.16 4.21
N GLN A 64 16.81 0.09 4.68
CA GLN A 64 15.63 0.59 5.40
C GLN A 64 14.37 0.54 4.51
N GLN A 65 14.46 0.93 3.24
CA GLN A 65 13.33 0.83 2.30
C GLN A 65 12.88 -0.63 2.07
N LYS A 66 13.83 -1.58 2.02
CA LYS A 66 13.54 -3.02 1.90
C LYS A 66 12.82 -3.55 3.15
N ASP A 67 13.27 -3.18 4.35
CA ASP A 67 12.62 -3.56 5.61
C ASP A 67 11.16 -3.05 5.68
N ILE A 68 10.91 -1.82 5.25
CA ILE A 68 9.54 -1.29 5.22
C ILE A 68 8.68 -2.06 4.21
N ARG A 69 9.24 -2.45 3.06
CA ARG A 69 8.53 -3.30 2.09
C ARG A 69 8.20 -4.68 2.68
N LYS A 70 9.14 -5.31 3.39
CA LYS A 70 8.89 -6.58 4.09
C LYS A 70 7.77 -6.43 5.11
N THR A 71 7.81 -5.38 5.93
CA THR A 71 6.78 -5.09 6.93
C THR A 71 5.41 -4.89 6.29
N LYS A 72 5.33 -4.15 5.17
CA LYS A 72 4.07 -3.96 4.44
C LYS A 72 3.53 -5.27 3.87
N ARG A 73 4.40 -6.16 3.39
CA ARG A 73 3.98 -7.45 2.85
C ARG A 73 3.45 -8.36 3.96
N GLN A 74 4.14 -8.40 5.10
CA GLN A 74 3.69 -9.15 6.28
C GLN A 74 2.33 -8.66 6.75
N ALA A 75 2.13 -7.35 6.84
CA ALA A 75 0.85 -6.75 7.24
C ALA A 75 -0.30 -6.92 6.23
N LYS A 76 -0.04 -7.52 5.07
CA LYS A 76 -1.04 -7.81 4.04
C LYS A 76 -1.29 -9.32 3.92
N ALA A 77 -0.52 -10.15 4.62
CA ALA A 77 -0.47 -11.59 4.39
C ALA A 77 -1.76 -12.28 4.86
N ASP A 78 -2.38 -11.77 5.93
CA ASP A 78 -3.66 -12.20 6.50
C ASP A 78 -4.88 -11.57 5.81
N GLY A 79 -4.67 -10.85 4.71
CA GLY A 79 -5.74 -10.18 3.97
C GLY A 79 -6.23 -8.87 4.61
N LYS A 80 -5.74 -8.42 5.77
CA LYS A 80 -6.22 -7.15 6.37
C LYS A 80 -5.11 -6.40 7.10
N VAL A 81 -4.92 -5.13 6.73
CA VAL A 81 -3.97 -4.27 7.46
C VAL A 81 -4.65 -3.64 8.67
N THR A 82 -4.29 -4.09 9.87
CA THR A 82 -4.82 -3.55 11.13
C THR A 82 -4.33 -2.11 11.43
N LYS A 83 -5.01 -1.42 12.35
CA LYS A 83 -4.59 -0.09 12.83
C LYS A 83 -3.16 -0.11 13.41
N LYS A 84 -2.82 -1.15 14.19
CA LYS A 84 -1.50 -1.35 14.82
C LYS A 84 -0.40 -1.51 13.78
N GLU A 85 -0.64 -2.28 12.72
CA GLU A 85 0.31 -2.47 11.62
C GLU A 85 0.47 -1.21 10.78
N ARG A 86 -0.62 -0.49 10.52
CA ARG A 86 -0.58 0.81 9.85
C ARG A 86 0.30 1.79 10.63
N ALA A 87 0.14 1.86 11.96
CA ALA A 87 0.97 2.68 12.83
C ALA A 87 2.44 2.22 12.82
N LYS A 88 2.71 0.91 12.83
CA LYS A 88 4.08 0.35 12.70
C LYS A 88 4.72 0.76 11.37
N ILE A 89 4.02 0.64 10.24
CA ILE A 89 4.49 1.05 8.92
C ILE A 89 4.76 2.56 8.91
N GLN A 90 3.87 3.38 9.47
CA GLN A 90 4.03 4.84 9.55
C GLN A 90 5.25 5.24 10.38
N ARG A 91 5.46 4.61 11.55
CA ARG A 91 6.65 4.84 12.38
C ARG A 91 7.94 4.50 11.63
N LYS A 92 8.00 3.35 10.95
CA LYS A 92 9.17 3.00 10.13
C LYS A 92 9.40 3.99 8.98
N GLN A 93 8.34 4.43 8.31
CA GLN A 93 8.41 5.46 7.26
C GLN A 93 8.94 6.80 7.80
N ASN A 94 8.52 7.21 9.00
CA ASN A 94 9.01 8.44 9.64
C ASN A 94 10.50 8.35 9.97
N ARG A 95 10.92 7.25 10.59
CA ARG A 95 12.34 7.00 10.90
C ARG A 95 13.20 6.97 9.63
N ALA A 96 12.72 6.34 8.56
CA ALA A 96 13.42 6.37 7.26
C ALA A 96 13.51 7.80 6.70
N SER A 97 12.44 8.60 6.76
CA SER A 97 12.46 9.99 6.29
C SER A 97 13.49 10.85 7.04
N LYS A 98 13.54 10.74 8.36
CA LYS A 98 14.52 11.43 9.22
C LYS A 98 15.95 10.99 8.88
N ASN A 99 16.17 9.69 8.68
CA ASN A 99 17.48 9.18 8.27
C ASN A 99 17.91 9.68 6.89
N ILE A 100 17.01 9.73 5.90
CA ILE A 100 17.32 10.30 4.58
C ILE A 100 17.72 11.76 4.73
N HIS A 101 16.96 12.56 5.49
CA HIS A 101 17.28 13.97 5.71
C HIS A 101 18.65 14.14 6.39
N ARG A 102 18.87 13.47 7.52
CA ARG A 102 20.15 13.51 8.23
C ARG A 102 21.31 13.11 7.33
N LYS A 103 21.18 12.06 6.52
CA LYS A 103 22.26 11.59 5.64
C LYS A 103 22.54 12.51 4.45
N LYS A 104 21.55 13.26 3.95
CA LYS A 104 21.78 14.28 2.94
C LYS A 104 22.58 15.48 3.49
N HIS A 105 22.40 15.82 4.77
CA HIS A 105 22.94 17.04 5.40
C HIS A 105 24.00 16.77 6.47
N ASN A 106 24.67 15.62 6.47
CA ASN A 106 25.61 15.25 7.55
C ASN A 106 27.04 15.76 7.36
N ASN A 107 27.28 16.71 6.46
CA ASN A 107 28.58 17.35 6.18
C ASN A 107 29.78 16.38 6.06
N ARG A 108 29.52 15.10 5.75
CA ARG A 108 30.60 14.12 5.66
C ARG A 108 31.44 14.41 4.44
N LYS A 109 32.76 14.50 4.64
CA LYS A 109 33.74 14.64 3.56
C LYS A 109 33.56 13.47 2.60
N ARG A 110 33.00 13.76 1.42
CA ARG A 110 32.69 12.76 0.42
C ARG A 110 33.98 12.55 -0.37
N LYS A 111 34.71 11.48 -0.05
CA LYS A 111 35.82 11.06 -0.91
C LYS A 111 35.20 10.76 -2.27
N LYS A 112 35.47 11.63 -3.25
CA LYS A 112 35.10 11.42 -4.65
C LYS A 112 35.82 10.17 -5.14
#